data_AF-A0A1Y3AFD0-F1
#
_entry.id   AF-A0A1Y3AFD0-F1
#
_cell.length_a   1.000
_cell.length_b   1.000
_cell.length_c   1.000
_cell.angle_alpha   90.00
_cell.angle_beta   90.00
_cell.angle_gamma   90.00
#
_symmetry.space_group_name_H-M   'P 1'
#
loop_
_entity.id
_entity.type
_entity.pdbx_description
1 polymer ?
#
loop_
_entity_poly.entity_id
_entity_poly.type
_entity_poly.pdbx_seq_one_letter_code
_entity_poly.pdbx_strand_id
1 'polypeptide(L)'
;MNGNVPVASSESVPVASPGQSHRDAVEYVGFRVDGQAVVLNLSEHRRLSLERSLDLVNHSPSGFEWGYSGSGPAQLACALLLVYYDDEQFAREHYIAFRNQVVSQLECDGAAACWHLTGEEIDAAMATLTDDVVALADGGRPSPTLPENWRAVSRPDRRVFQRADRDHYIVLGDGTDEWLVVLCSQGDRAYPAPLAHRTVAEEADVERVIRELAEESNDLIEPPEGEH
;
A
#
# COMPACT_ATOMS: atom_id res chain seq x y z
N MET A 1 57.93 -21.83 -32.47
CA MET A 1 58.09 -20.67 -31.56
C MET A 1 56.98 -19.67 -31.90
N ASN A 2 55.90 -19.66 -31.13
CA ASN A 2 55.58 -18.70 -30.05
C ASN A 2 55.18 -17.33 -30.63
N GLY A 3 54.01 -16.76 -30.37
CA GLY A 3 52.87 -17.17 -29.55
C GLY A 3 51.75 -16.15 -29.77
N ASN A 4 50.52 -16.62 -29.95
CA ASN A 4 49.33 -15.79 -29.97
C ASN A 4 48.87 -15.62 -28.51
N VAL A 5 48.85 -14.40 -28.00
CA VAL A 5 48.26 -14.06 -26.70
C VAL A 5 46.78 -13.75 -26.94
N PRO A 6 45.82 -14.44 -26.31
CA PRO A 6 44.44 -14.00 -26.31
C PRO A 6 44.27 -12.89 -25.27
N VAL A 7 43.64 -11.79 -25.69
CA VAL A 7 43.13 -10.73 -24.82
C VAL A 7 42.07 -11.34 -23.90
N ALA A 8 42.32 -11.32 -22.60
CA ALA A 8 41.31 -11.64 -21.59
C ALA A 8 40.24 -10.54 -21.61
N SER A 9 39.04 -10.88 -22.08
CA SER A 9 37.84 -10.09 -21.84
C SER A 9 37.60 -10.07 -20.33
N SER A 10 37.73 -8.90 -19.71
CA SER A 10 37.29 -8.68 -18.35
C SER A 10 35.77 -8.85 -18.28
N GLU A 11 35.32 -10.00 -17.79
CA GLU A 11 33.96 -10.16 -17.28
C GLU A 11 33.82 -9.27 -16.05
N SER A 12 33.00 -8.23 -16.19
CA SER A 12 32.53 -7.41 -15.08
C SER A 12 31.65 -8.28 -14.18
N VAL A 13 32.18 -8.70 -13.04
CA VAL A 13 31.38 -9.31 -11.97
C VAL A 13 30.48 -8.21 -11.40
N PRO A 14 29.14 -8.38 -11.34
CA PRO A 14 28.28 -7.41 -10.68
C PRO A 14 28.58 -7.46 -9.18
N VAL A 15 29.12 -6.36 -8.66
CA VAL A 15 29.30 -6.17 -7.22
C VAL A 15 27.90 -5.89 -6.66
N ALA A 16 27.23 -6.93 -6.14
CA ALA A 16 26.05 -6.74 -5.31
C ALA A 16 26.45 -5.87 -4.11
N SER A 17 25.67 -4.83 -3.87
CA SER A 17 25.90 -3.94 -2.73
C SER A 17 25.66 -4.74 -1.44
N PRO A 18 26.49 -4.60 -0.38
CA PRO A 18 26.35 -5.39 0.86
C PRO A 18 24.96 -5.30 1.52
N GLY A 19 24.18 -4.25 1.24
CA GLY A 19 22.81 -4.08 1.71
C GLY A 19 21.74 -4.87 0.96
N GLN A 20 22.02 -5.33 -0.27
CA GLN A 20 21.09 -6.18 -1.05
C GLN A 20 21.17 -7.63 -0.56
N SER A 21 22.39 -8.16 -0.38
CA SER A 21 22.58 -9.55 0.06
C SER A 21 22.03 -9.86 1.46
N HIS A 22 21.81 -8.83 2.30
CA HIS A 22 21.18 -9.00 3.61
C HIS A 22 19.64 -8.98 3.53
N ARG A 23 19.05 -8.33 2.51
CA ARG A 23 17.60 -8.27 2.30
C ARG A 23 17.07 -9.57 1.66
N ASP A 24 17.82 -10.14 0.74
CA ASP A 24 17.47 -11.40 0.06
C ASP A 24 17.35 -12.60 1.04
N ALA A 25 18.04 -12.54 2.19
CA ALA A 25 18.04 -13.58 3.22
C ALA A 25 17.01 -13.36 4.35
N VAL A 26 16.11 -12.37 4.22
CA VAL A 26 15.07 -12.14 5.23
C VAL A 26 13.97 -13.19 5.08
N GLU A 27 13.60 -13.84 6.18
CA GLU A 27 12.59 -14.89 6.19
C GLU A 27 11.57 -14.65 7.32
N TYR A 28 10.29 -14.75 6.98
CA TYR A 28 9.18 -14.61 7.92
C TYR A 28 8.33 -15.88 7.94
N VAL A 29 8.01 -16.35 9.13
CA VAL A 29 7.07 -17.47 9.32
C VAL A 29 5.91 -17.02 10.19
N GLY A 30 4.69 -17.40 9.80
CA GLY A 30 3.51 -17.18 10.62
C GLY A 30 2.75 -18.47 10.88
N PHE A 31 2.31 -18.63 12.12
CA PHE A 31 1.57 -19.78 12.60
C PHE A 31 0.64 -19.36 13.75
N ARG A 32 -0.33 -20.21 14.10
CA ARG A 32 -1.25 -19.94 15.20
C ARG A 32 -0.88 -20.76 16.44
N VAL A 33 -0.85 -20.11 17.60
CA VAL A 33 -0.73 -20.75 18.92
C VAL A 33 -2.02 -20.46 19.67
N ASP A 34 -2.78 -21.50 20.03
CA ASP A 34 -4.10 -21.37 20.67
C ASP A 34 -5.06 -20.41 19.94
N GLY A 35 -4.98 -20.41 18.59
CA GLY A 35 -5.78 -19.54 17.73
C GLY A 35 -5.22 -18.13 17.55
N GLN A 36 -4.19 -17.73 18.31
CA GLN A 36 -3.55 -16.42 18.17
C GLN A 36 -2.46 -16.46 17.11
N ALA A 37 -2.48 -15.48 16.21
CA ALA A 37 -1.45 -15.25 15.22
C ALA A 37 -0.09 -14.90 15.86
N VAL A 38 0.94 -15.66 15.48
CA VAL A 38 2.34 -15.42 15.84
C VAL A 38 3.14 -15.33 14.55
N VAL A 39 3.93 -14.27 14.40
CA VAL A 39 4.82 -14.06 13.26
C VAL A 39 6.23 -13.86 13.78
N LEU A 40 7.18 -14.61 13.23
CA LEU A 40 8.60 -14.54 13.56
C LEU A 40 9.38 -14.07 12.33
N ASN A 41 10.32 -13.16 12.55
CA ASN A 41 11.42 -12.91 11.62
C ASN A 41 12.52 -13.92 11.97
N LEU A 42 12.72 -14.91 11.10
CA LEU A 42 13.68 -15.99 11.32
C LEU A 42 15.12 -15.51 11.19
N SER A 43 15.38 -14.54 10.32
CA SER A 43 16.72 -13.98 10.11
C SER A 43 17.21 -13.23 11.34
N GLU A 44 16.33 -12.46 11.98
CA GLU A 44 16.62 -11.74 13.22
C GLU A 44 16.30 -12.55 14.49
N HIS A 45 15.79 -13.77 14.34
CA HIS A 45 15.41 -14.67 15.44
C HIS A 45 14.50 -14.01 16.49
N ARG A 46 13.58 -13.14 16.03
CA ARG A 46 12.69 -12.37 16.91
C ARG A 46 11.26 -12.39 16.43
N ARG A 47 10.33 -12.14 17.36
CA ARG A 47 8.92 -11.93 17.03
C ARG A 47 8.76 -10.59 16.32
N LEU A 48 7.93 -10.56 15.28
CA LEU A 48 7.54 -9.32 14.62
C LEU A 48 6.75 -8.46 15.63
N SER A 49 7.24 -7.25 15.91
CA SER A 49 6.58 -6.34 16.84
C SER A 49 5.38 -5.66 16.19
N LEU A 50 4.30 -5.53 16.96
CA LEU A 50 3.09 -4.84 16.56
C LEU A 50 3.23 -3.30 16.71
N GLU A 51 4.01 -2.85 17.69
CA GLU A 51 4.07 -1.46 18.17
C GLU A 51 4.38 -0.46 17.04
N ARG A 52 5.49 -0.69 16.33
CA ARG A 52 5.93 0.23 15.27
C ARG A 52 4.91 0.36 14.14
N SER A 53 4.20 -0.73 13.83
CA SER A 53 3.14 -0.71 12.81
C SER A 53 1.88 0.00 13.30
N LEU A 54 1.55 -0.10 14.59
CA LEU A 54 0.40 0.61 15.19
C LEU A 54 0.64 2.11 15.29
N ASP A 55 1.88 2.51 15.59
CA ASP A 55 2.29 3.92 15.58
C ASP A 55 2.17 4.52 14.17
N LEU A 56 2.45 3.71 13.14
CA LEU A 56 2.33 4.13 11.75
C LEU A 56 0.87 4.18 11.29
N VAL A 57 0.09 3.14 11.58
CA VAL A 57 -1.32 2.97 11.23
C VAL A 57 -2.04 2.02 12.20
N ASN A 58 -3.20 2.42 12.72
CA ASN A 58 -3.90 1.67 13.76
C ASN A 58 -5.12 0.89 13.22
N HIS A 59 -4.87 -0.28 12.62
CA HIS A 59 -5.92 -1.14 12.08
C HIS A 59 -6.39 -2.19 13.06
N SER A 60 -5.44 -2.82 13.77
CA SER A 60 -5.75 -3.94 14.65
C SER A 60 -4.85 -3.94 15.89
N PRO A 61 -5.27 -3.23 16.96
CA PRO A 61 -4.65 -3.35 18.27
C PRO A 61 -4.67 -4.78 18.83
N SER A 62 -5.62 -5.60 18.36
CA SER A 62 -5.76 -7.00 18.75
C SER A 62 -4.68 -7.93 18.16
N GLY A 63 -3.92 -7.48 17.16
CA GLY A 63 -2.80 -8.21 16.60
C GLY A 63 -2.90 -8.48 15.09
N PHE A 64 -2.00 -9.33 14.62
CA PHE A 64 -1.90 -9.71 13.21
C PHE A 64 -2.92 -10.79 12.84
N GLU A 65 -3.30 -10.83 11.57
CA GLU A 65 -4.06 -11.94 10.97
C GLU A 65 -3.65 -12.08 9.50
N TRP A 66 -4.12 -13.12 8.81
CA TRP A 66 -3.84 -13.39 7.39
C TRP A 66 -4.90 -14.30 6.76
N GLY A 67 -4.84 -14.48 5.44
CA GLY A 67 -5.71 -15.39 4.69
C GLY A 67 -7.10 -14.82 4.33
N TYR A 68 -7.28 -13.51 4.52
CA TYR A 68 -8.48 -12.78 4.10
C TYR A 68 -8.16 -11.29 3.96
N SER A 69 -9.09 -10.53 3.38
CA SER A 69 -8.99 -9.08 3.31
C SER A 69 -9.63 -8.45 4.55
N GLY A 70 -8.87 -7.71 5.36
CA GLY A 70 -9.38 -7.02 6.55
C GLY A 70 -8.30 -6.31 7.36
N SER A 71 -8.68 -5.84 8.57
CA SER A 71 -7.82 -5.00 9.41
C SER A 71 -6.59 -5.72 9.99
N GLY A 72 -6.73 -6.96 10.48
CA GLY A 72 -5.59 -7.74 10.99
C GLY A 72 -4.55 -8.06 9.90
N PRO A 73 -4.96 -8.52 8.69
CA PRO A 73 -4.08 -8.65 7.53
C PRO A 73 -3.46 -7.33 7.08
N ALA A 74 -4.19 -6.22 7.15
CA ALA A 74 -3.65 -4.89 6.85
C ALA A 74 -2.55 -4.49 7.85
N GLN A 75 -2.75 -4.77 9.15
CA GLN A 75 -1.75 -4.51 10.18
C GLN A 75 -0.49 -5.35 9.97
N LEU A 76 -0.65 -6.63 9.61
CA LEU A 76 0.48 -7.52 9.31
C LEU A 76 1.25 -7.04 8.08
N ALA A 77 0.56 -6.69 6.99
CA ALA A 77 1.17 -6.16 5.77
C ALA A 77 2.02 -4.91 6.08
N CYS A 78 1.49 -3.99 6.89
CA CYS A 78 2.21 -2.80 7.30
C CYS A 78 3.47 -3.14 8.11
N ALA A 79 3.36 -4.04 9.10
CA ALA A 79 4.49 -4.45 9.92
C ALA A 79 5.60 -5.13 9.11
N LEU A 80 5.25 -6.00 8.15
CA LEU A 80 6.20 -6.68 7.29
C LEU A 80 6.97 -5.69 6.41
N LEU A 81 6.27 -4.80 5.69
CA LEU A 81 6.92 -3.80 4.85
C LEU A 81 7.78 -2.83 5.67
N LEU A 82 7.30 -2.43 6.84
CA LEU A 82 8.01 -1.49 7.71
C LEU A 82 9.31 -2.08 8.27
N VAL A 83 9.31 -3.35 8.67
CA VAL A 83 10.53 -4.02 9.15
C VAL A 83 11.47 -4.35 8.00
N TYR A 84 10.92 -4.74 6.84
CA TYR A 84 11.73 -5.15 5.70
C TYR A 84 12.43 -3.98 4.99
N TYR A 85 11.69 -2.92 4.67
CA TYR A 85 12.24 -1.74 3.97
C TYR A 85 12.83 -0.70 4.91
N ASP A 86 12.46 -0.71 6.20
CA ASP A 86 12.80 0.32 7.19
C ASP A 86 12.41 1.74 6.74
N ASP A 87 11.31 1.84 5.99
CA ASP A 87 10.80 3.09 5.43
C ASP A 87 9.30 3.21 5.74
N GLU A 88 8.97 4.15 6.63
CA GLU A 88 7.61 4.44 7.07
C GLU A 88 6.71 4.96 5.95
N GLN A 89 7.26 5.79 5.06
CA GLN A 89 6.50 6.35 3.97
C GLN A 89 6.16 5.25 2.96
N PHE A 90 7.17 4.48 2.56
CA PHE A 90 6.98 3.35 1.65
C PHE A 90 5.98 2.34 2.21
N ALA A 91 6.14 1.94 3.48
CA ALA A 91 5.23 1.02 4.14
C ALA A 91 3.79 1.57 4.14
N ARG A 92 3.60 2.86 4.46
CA ARG A 92 2.28 3.52 4.47
C ARG A 92 1.64 3.59 3.08
N GLU A 93 2.41 3.82 2.04
CA GLU A 93 1.90 3.92 0.67
C GLU A 93 1.49 2.56 0.09
N HIS A 94 2.20 1.49 0.45
CA HIS A 94 2.09 0.20 -0.25
C HIS A 94 1.41 -0.94 0.52
N TYR A 95 1.25 -0.85 1.85
CA TYR A 95 0.76 -1.99 2.65
C TYR A 95 -0.63 -2.51 2.27
N ILE A 96 -1.53 -1.66 1.76
CA ILE A 96 -2.88 -2.08 1.35
C ILE A 96 -2.81 -2.95 0.09
N ALA A 97 -1.97 -2.57 -0.88
CA ALA A 97 -1.78 -3.33 -2.11
C ALA A 97 -1.06 -4.66 -1.80
N PHE A 98 0.01 -4.58 -1.02
CA PHE A 98 0.75 -5.75 -0.54
C PHE A 98 -0.14 -6.72 0.25
N ARG A 99 -1.03 -6.20 1.11
CA ARG A 99 -2.02 -7.04 1.81
C ARG A 99 -2.85 -7.86 0.83
N ASN A 100 -3.48 -7.20 -0.14
CA ASN A 100 -4.41 -7.86 -1.06
C ASN A 100 -3.74 -8.95 -1.89
N GLN A 101 -2.52 -8.67 -2.34
CA GLN A 101 -1.78 -9.58 -3.22
C GLN A 101 -1.12 -10.72 -2.45
N VAL A 102 -0.54 -10.45 -1.29
CA VAL A 102 0.28 -11.42 -0.55
C VAL A 102 -0.42 -11.87 0.72
N VAL A 103 -0.65 -10.96 1.68
CA VAL A 103 -1.09 -11.34 3.03
C VAL A 103 -2.48 -11.98 3.07
N SER A 104 -3.40 -11.55 2.20
CA SER A 104 -4.72 -12.14 2.05
C SER A 104 -4.68 -13.55 1.47
N GLN A 105 -3.59 -13.95 0.82
CA GLN A 105 -3.41 -15.26 0.19
C GLN A 105 -2.56 -16.22 1.05
N LEU A 106 -2.04 -15.78 2.20
CA LEU A 106 -1.25 -16.64 3.07
C LEU A 106 -2.17 -17.67 3.74
N GLU A 107 -1.83 -18.95 3.57
CA GLU A 107 -2.57 -20.08 4.13
C GLU A 107 -1.68 -20.92 5.05
N CYS A 108 -2.26 -21.47 6.11
CA CYS A 108 -1.59 -22.39 7.05
C CYS A 108 -2.15 -23.81 6.90
N ASP A 109 -2.36 -24.25 5.67
CA ASP A 109 -3.02 -25.51 5.32
C ASP A 109 -2.04 -26.68 5.09
N GLY A 110 -0.74 -26.39 4.99
CA GLY A 110 0.32 -27.39 4.83
C GLY A 110 0.62 -28.22 6.09
N ALA A 111 1.46 -29.25 5.93
CA ALA A 111 1.83 -30.20 6.99
C ALA A 111 2.47 -29.56 8.24
N ALA A 112 3.00 -28.34 8.13
CA ALA A 112 3.59 -27.58 9.22
C ALA A 112 2.62 -26.56 9.86
N ALA A 113 1.39 -26.42 9.34
CA ALA A 113 0.39 -25.43 9.78
C ALA A 113 0.94 -24.00 9.91
N CYS A 114 1.86 -23.62 9.02
CA CYS A 114 2.49 -22.32 8.97
C CYS A 114 2.65 -21.86 7.52
N TRP A 115 2.63 -20.54 7.29
CA TRP A 115 3.07 -19.95 6.04
C TRP A 115 4.53 -19.48 6.17
N HIS A 116 5.22 -19.42 5.04
CA HIS A 116 6.57 -18.87 4.93
C HIS A 116 6.56 -17.76 3.87
N LEU A 117 7.30 -16.69 4.12
CA LEU A 117 7.44 -15.56 3.22
C LEU A 117 8.87 -15.02 3.26
N THR A 118 9.56 -14.99 2.13
CA THR A 118 10.94 -14.51 2.02
C THR A 118 11.00 -13.05 1.57
N GLY A 119 12.16 -12.40 1.79
CA GLY A 119 12.46 -11.07 1.29
C GLY A 119 12.37 -11.01 -0.23
N GLU A 120 12.86 -12.04 -0.93
CA GLU A 120 12.73 -12.16 -2.40
C GLU A 120 11.27 -12.19 -2.85
N GLU A 121 10.39 -12.91 -2.14
CA GLU A 121 8.96 -12.94 -2.45
C GLU A 121 8.29 -11.59 -2.19
N ILE A 122 8.72 -10.88 -1.14
CA ILE A 122 8.27 -9.50 -0.86
C ILE A 122 8.70 -8.58 -2.00
N ASP A 123 9.97 -8.59 -2.38
CA ASP A 123 10.49 -7.75 -3.47
C ASP A 123 9.87 -8.11 -4.82
N ALA A 124 9.66 -9.38 -5.12
CA ALA A 124 8.97 -9.81 -6.35
C ALA A 124 7.51 -9.37 -6.40
N ALA A 125 6.80 -9.43 -5.26
CA ALA A 125 5.45 -8.92 -5.16
C ALA A 125 5.42 -7.39 -5.31
N MET A 126 6.35 -6.69 -4.65
CA MET A 126 6.47 -5.23 -4.75
C MET A 126 6.91 -4.78 -6.14
N ALA A 127 7.73 -5.54 -6.84
CA ALA A 127 8.12 -5.27 -8.22
C ALA A 127 6.93 -5.44 -9.16
N THR A 128 6.13 -6.50 -9.02
CA THR A 128 4.87 -6.64 -9.77
C THR A 128 3.93 -5.48 -9.50
N LEU A 129 3.78 -5.08 -8.22
CA LEU A 129 3.01 -3.90 -7.86
C LEU A 129 3.56 -2.65 -8.53
N THR A 130 4.88 -2.47 -8.61
CA THR A 130 5.52 -1.27 -9.19
C THR A 130 5.59 -1.29 -10.72
N ASP A 131 5.55 -2.45 -11.36
CA ASP A 131 5.52 -2.57 -12.82
C ASP A 131 4.11 -2.32 -13.37
N ASP A 132 3.09 -2.72 -12.60
CA ASP A 132 1.71 -2.27 -12.81
C ASP A 132 1.52 -0.80 -12.37
N VAL A 133 2.31 -0.32 -11.39
CA VAL A 133 2.28 1.03 -10.81
C VAL A 133 3.55 1.81 -11.19
N VAL A 134 3.56 2.46 -12.37
CA VAL A 134 4.30 3.72 -12.48
C VAL A 134 3.57 4.76 -11.61
N ALA A 135 3.80 4.69 -10.29
CA ALA A 135 3.52 5.80 -9.38
C ALA A 135 4.57 6.86 -9.70
N LEU A 136 4.20 7.78 -10.57
CA LEU A 136 4.82 9.10 -10.54
C LEU A 136 4.54 9.66 -9.15
N ALA A 137 5.61 10.02 -8.44
CA ALA A 137 5.53 11.05 -7.43
C ALA A 137 4.83 12.28 -8.04
N ASP A 138 4.24 13.08 -7.16
CA ASP A 138 3.80 14.45 -7.41
C ASP A 138 2.30 14.57 -7.67
N GLY A 139 1.57 14.88 -6.60
CA GLY A 139 0.20 15.36 -6.66
C GLY A 139 0.00 16.37 -7.79
N GLY A 140 -0.71 15.90 -8.82
CA GLY A 140 -0.87 16.59 -10.09
C GLY A 140 -1.42 18.00 -9.92
N ARG A 141 -1.37 18.77 -11.01
CA ARG A 141 -1.96 20.11 -11.00
C ARG A 141 -3.46 20.01 -10.65
N PRO A 142 -4.03 21.06 -10.03
CA PRO A 142 -5.45 21.10 -9.78
C PRO A 142 -6.20 20.83 -11.08
N SER A 143 -7.26 20.02 -10.99
CA SER A 143 -8.16 19.88 -12.13
C SER A 143 -8.72 21.26 -12.44
N PRO A 144 -8.74 21.73 -13.70
CA PRO A 144 -9.25 23.07 -14.03
C PRO A 144 -10.73 23.27 -13.66
N THR A 145 -11.44 22.18 -13.37
CA THR A 145 -12.84 22.14 -12.95
C THR A 145 -13.04 22.06 -11.43
N LEU A 146 -11.98 21.84 -10.65
CA LEU A 146 -12.03 21.67 -9.20
C LEU A 146 -11.39 22.87 -8.48
N PRO A 147 -11.71 23.10 -7.20
CA PRO A 147 -11.06 24.12 -6.40
C PRO A 147 -9.54 23.90 -6.29
N GLU A 148 -8.77 24.97 -6.12
CA GLU A 148 -7.29 24.93 -6.18
C GLU A 148 -6.62 24.00 -5.15
N ASN A 149 -7.30 23.70 -4.03
CA ASN A 149 -6.79 22.80 -3.00
C ASN A 149 -6.96 21.31 -3.35
N TRP A 150 -7.67 20.97 -4.43
CA TRP A 150 -7.81 19.61 -4.94
C TRP A 150 -6.80 19.31 -6.04
N ARG A 151 -6.25 18.10 -6.03
CA ARG A 151 -5.28 17.61 -7.02
C ARG A 151 -5.70 16.26 -7.58
N ALA A 152 -5.46 16.02 -8.86
CA ALA A 152 -5.68 14.72 -9.47
C ALA A 152 -4.43 13.84 -9.36
N VAL A 153 -4.63 12.60 -8.94
CA VAL A 153 -3.61 11.55 -8.79
C VAL A 153 -4.11 10.31 -9.53
N SER A 154 -3.34 9.81 -10.48
CA SER A 154 -3.64 8.56 -11.18
C SER A 154 -2.93 7.41 -10.47
N ARG A 155 -3.68 6.39 -10.09
CA ARG A 155 -3.16 5.08 -9.69
C ARG A 155 -3.53 4.08 -10.79
N PRO A 156 -2.81 2.96 -10.97
CA PRO A 156 -3.08 2.06 -12.09
C PRO A 156 -4.47 1.44 -12.11
N ASP A 157 -5.11 1.27 -10.96
CA ASP A 157 -6.45 0.70 -10.85
C ASP A 157 -7.56 1.75 -10.68
N ARG A 158 -7.21 3.03 -10.45
CA ARG A 158 -8.18 4.06 -10.08
C ARG A 158 -7.67 5.48 -10.28
N ARG A 159 -8.57 6.40 -10.60
CA ARG A 159 -8.29 7.84 -10.50
C ARG A 159 -8.68 8.34 -9.11
N VAL A 160 -7.78 9.07 -8.46
CA VAL A 160 -7.99 9.65 -7.13
C VAL A 160 -7.89 11.17 -7.22
N PHE A 161 -8.84 11.88 -6.60
CA PHE A 161 -8.71 13.32 -6.38
C PHE A 161 -8.45 13.56 -4.91
N GLN A 162 -7.37 14.24 -4.56
CA GLN A 162 -6.90 14.40 -3.18
C GLN A 162 -6.85 15.88 -2.80
N ARG A 163 -7.29 16.18 -1.58
CA ARG A 163 -7.01 17.45 -0.88
C ARG A 163 -5.93 17.19 0.18
N ALA A 164 -4.97 18.10 0.33
CA ALA A 164 -3.82 17.91 1.22
C ALA A 164 -4.00 18.56 2.60
N ASP A 165 -4.95 19.49 2.73
CA ASP A 165 -5.26 20.24 3.95
C ASP A 165 -6.15 19.44 4.92
N ARG A 166 -6.95 18.53 4.39
CA ARG A 166 -7.61 17.44 5.11
C ARG A 166 -7.45 16.23 4.25
N ASP A 167 -7.11 15.09 4.83
CA ASP A 167 -6.86 13.82 4.14
C ASP A 167 -8.12 13.22 3.49
N HIS A 168 -8.94 14.05 2.83
CA HIS A 168 -10.10 13.67 2.07
C HIS A 168 -9.68 13.37 0.63
N TYR A 169 -10.33 12.37 0.05
CA TYR A 169 -10.10 11.99 -1.32
C TYR A 169 -11.35 11.42 -1.99
N ILE A 170 -11.42 11.57 -3.30
CA ILE A 170 -12.46 10.99 -4.14
C ILE A 170 -11.83 9.89 -4.98
N VAL A 171 -12.37 8.68 -4.92
CA VAL A 171 -11.93 7.54 -5.73
C VAL A 171 -12.93 7.28 -6.83
N LEU A 172 -12.45 7.08 -8.06
CA LEU A 172 -13.21 6.50 -9.15
C LEU A 172 -12.83 5.04 -9.31
N GLY A 173 -13.80 4.14 -9.10
CA GLY A 173 -13.71 2.73 -9.42
C GLY A 173 -14.46 2.41 -10.70
N ASP A 174 -13.89 1.53 -11.51
CA ASP A 174 -14.51 0.95 -12.69
C ASP A 174 -15.48 -0.18 -12.28
N GLY A 175 -16.64 -0.23 -12.92
CA GLY A 175 -17.70 -1.22 -12.70
C GLY A 175 -18.30 -1.63 -14.03
N THR A 176 -18.91 -2.82 -14.12
CA THR A 176 -19.25 -3.46 -15.40
C THR A 176 -20.18 -2.65 -16.32
N ASP A 177 -20.94 -1.68 -15.79
CA ASP A 177 -21.77 -0.73 -16.55
C ASP A 177 -21.91 0.65 -15.84
N GLU A 178 -21.24 0.85 -14.71
CA GLU A 178 -21.38 2.03 -13.86
C GLU A 178 -20.06 2.38 -13.15
N TRP A 179 -19.77 3.67 -13.06
CA TRP A 179 -18.69 4.23 -12.25
C TRP A 179 -19.12 4.36 -10.80
N LEU A 180 -18.28 3.90 -9.88
CA LEU A 180 -18.42 4.17 -8.46
C LEU A 180 -17.52 5.33 -8.06
N VAL A 181 -18.11 6.44 -7.62
CA VAL A 181 -17.39 7.62 -7.14
C VAL A 181 -17.57 7.73 -5.62
N VAL A 182 -16.48 7.66 -4.85
CA VAL A 182 -16.53 7.61 -3.38
C VAL A 182 -15.70 8.73 -2.78
N LEU A 183 -16.32 9.59 -1.96
CA LEU A 183 -15.64 10.52 -1.06
C LEU A 183 -15.26 9.78 0.23
N CYS A 184 -14.00 9.88 0.60
CA CYS A 184 -13.37 9.17 1.70
C CYS A 184 -12.66 10.17 2.61
N SER A 185 -12.69 9.98 3.92
CA SER A 185 -11.73 10.60 4.84
C SER A 185 -10.66 9.59 5.24
N GLN A 186 -9.40 9.94 5.04
CA GLN A 186 -8.33 9.31 5.80
C GLN A 186 -8.40 9.88 7.22
N GLY A 187 -9.13 9.20 8.10
CA GLY A 187 -8.69 9.19 9.49
C GLY A 187 -7.44 8.33 9.63
N ASP A 188 -6.97 8.12 10.85
CA ASP A 188 -5.91 7.14 11.20
C ASP A 188 -6.29 5.67 10.90
N ARG A 189 -7.22 5.40 9.97
CA ARG A 189 -7.82 4.11 9.63
C ARG A 189 -7.42 3.65 8.22
N ALA A 190 -7.08 2.36 8.07
CA ALA A 190 -6.68 1.72 6.78
C ALA A 190 -7.73 1.86 5.70
N TYR A 191 -8.96 1.86 6.16
CA TYR A 191 -10.13 1.87 5.34
C TYR A 191 -10.81 3.19 5.67
N PRO A 192 -10.71 4.19 4.79
CA PRO A 192 -11.46 5.41 4.99
C PRO A 192 -12.94 5.02 5.16
N ALA A 193 -13.62 5.61 6.12
CA ALA A 193 -15.08 5.53 6.07
C ALA A 193 -15.51 6.34 4.83
N PRO A 194 -16.30 5.77 3.92
CA PRO A 194 -16.89 6.57 2.85
C PRO A 194 -17.76 7.64 3.52
N LEU A 195 -17.37 8.90 3.34
CA LEU A 195 -18.17 10.04 3.78
C LEU A 195 -19.41 10.17 2.89
N ALA A 196 -19.24 9.88 1.60
CA ALA A 196 -20.30 9.84 0.61
C ALA A 196 -19.91 8.95 -0.57
N HIS A 197 -20.89 8.39 -1.28
CA HIS A 197 -20.66 7.71 -2.56
C HIS A 197 -21.76 8.04 -3.56
N ARG A 198 -21.47 7.91 -4.85
CA ARG A 198 -22.43 8.03 -5.96
C ARG A 198 -22.10 6.96 -7.00
N THR A 199 -23.15 6.38 -7.57
CA THR A 199 -23.04 5.45 -8.70
C THR A 199 -23.53 6.18 -9.95
N VAL A 200 -22.75 6.11 -11.02
CA VAL A 200 -22.94 6.91 -12.22
C VAL A 200 -22.88 5.98 -13.42
N ALA A 201 -23.90 5.98 -14.28
CA ALA A 201 -23.85 5.21 -15.54
C ALA A 201 -22.64 5.65 -16.39
N GLU A 202 -22.10 4.74 -17.21
CA GLU A 202 -20.92 5.03 -18.06
C GLU A 202 -21.09 6.28 -18.95
N GLU A 203 -22.32 6.56 -19.38
CA GLU A 203 -22.70 7.67 -20.26
C GLU A 203 -22.93 9.01 -19.52
N ALA A 204 -22.97 8.99 -18.18
CA ALA A 204 -23.31 10.15 -17.37
C ALA A 204 -22.08 11.01 -17.04
N ASP A 205 -22.33 12.28 -16.70
CA ASP A 205 -21.28 13.28 -16.43
C ASP A 205 -20.59 13.00 -15.09
N VAL A 206 -19.58 12.13 -15.13
CA VAL A 206 -18.75 11.77 -13.98
C VAL A 206 -18.01 13.00 -13.41
N GLU A 207 -17.63 13.97 -14.25
CA GLU A 207 -16.94 15.18 -13.80
C GLU A 207 -17.84 16.05 -12.91
N ARG A 208 -19.12 16.14 -13.26
CA ARG A 208 -20.11 16.81 -12.41
C ARG A 208 -20.19 16.15 -11.03
N VAL A 209 -20.20 14.83 -10.96
CA VAL A 209 -20.31 14.09 -9.68
C VAL A 209 -19.07 14.28 -8.81
N ILE A 210 -17.88 14.31 -9.41
CA ILE A 210 -16.64 14.64 -8.69
C ILE A 210 -16.72 16.05 -8.09
N ARG A 211 -17.23 17.03 -8.84
CA ARG A 211 -17.38 18.41 -8.35
C ARG A 211 -18.35 18.51 -7.17
N GLU A 212 -19.50 17.84 -7.26
CA GLU A 212 -20.50 17.81 -6.17
C GLU A 212 -19.92 17.20 -4.89
N LEU A 213 -19.14 16.12 -5.00
CA LEU A 213 -18.47 15.52 -3.84
C LEU A 213 -17.33 16.40 -3.28
N ALA A 214 -16.64 17.16 -4.13
CA ALA A 214 -15.62 18.10 -3.70
C ALA A 214 -16.23 19.29 -2.92
N GLU A 215 -17.39 19.78 -3.37
CA GLU A 215 -18.19 20.78 -2.65
C GLU A 215 -18.68 20.24 -1.30
N GLU A 216 -19.28 19.03 -1.29
CA GLU A 216 -19.72 18.35 -0.06
C GLU A 216 -18.57 18.22 0.95
N SER A 217 -17.37 17.87 0.49
CA SER A 217 -16.16 17.79 1.31
C SER A 217 -15.65 19.15 1.83
N ASN A 218 -15.91 20.25 1.13
CA ASN A 218 -15.57 21.60 1.60
C ASN A 218 -16.56 22.07 2.68
N ASP A 219 -17.85 21.71 2.56
CA ASP A 219 -18.89 22.04 3.55
C ASP A 219 -18.70 21.31 4.90
N LEU A 220 -17.96 20.20 4.90
CA LEU A 220 -17.55 19.49 6.13
C LEU A 220 -16.45 20.23 6.92
N ILE A 221 -16.01 21.40 6.47
CA ILE A 221 -15.04 22.25 7.17
C ILE A 221 -15.79 23.27 8.01
N GLU A 222 -15.66 23.16 9.34
CA GLU A 222 -16.05 24.26 10.22
C GLU A 222 -15.24 25.51 9.84
N PRO A 223 -15.89 26.67 9.63
CA PRO A 223 -15.17 27.91 9.34
C PRO A 223 -14.18 28.20 10.47
N PRO A 224 -13.00 28.77 10.16
CA PRO A 224 -12.01 29.09 11.19
C PRO A 224 -12.67 29.95 12.28
N GLU A 225 -12.48 29.57 13.54
CA GLU A 225 -12.98 30.33 14.70
C GLU A 225 -12.42 31.75 14.64
N GLY A 226 -13.17 32.72 14.11
CA GLY A 226 -12.68 34.09 14.04
C GLY A 226 -13.28 35.05 13.01
N GLU A 227 -14.15 34.64 12.09
CA GLU A 227 -14.82 35.58 11.18
C GLU A 227 -16.32 35.65 11.45
N HIS A 228 -16.70 36.60 12.31
CA HIS A 228 -18.04 37.18 12.42
C HIS A 228 -18.08 38.52 11.69
#